data_AF-A0A945QKK5-F1
#
_entry.id   AF-A0A945QKK5-F1
#
_cell.length_a   1.000
_cell.length_b   1.000
_cell.length_c   1.000
_cell.angle_alpha   90.00
_cell.angle_beta   90.00
_cell.angle_gamma   90.00
#
_symmetry.space_group_name_H-M   'P 1'
#
loop_
_entity.id
_entity.type
_entity.pdbx_description
1 polymer ?
#
loop_
_entity_poly.entity_id
_entity_poly.type
_entity_poly.pdbx_seq_one_letter_code
_entity_poly.pdbx_strand_id
1 'polypeptide(L)'
;QFQHARDAARQFLACAEAAVEGAPVLDLGGPVVTVEEIVAAIRVEVPDAEIACEGDPLPFPAEGDGGPLDALIDDIGRTPLAEGVRESIAAFRDLLARGLVAVD
;
A
#
# COMPACT_ATOMS: atom_id res chain seq x y z
N GLN A 1 -6.90 3.61 -3.61
CA GLN A 1 -6.47 2.62 -2.59
C GLN A 1 -4.95 2.69 -2.40
N PHE A 2 -4.44 2.30 -1.23
CA PHE A 2 -3.00 2.20 -0.93
C PHE A 2 -2.63 0.72 -0.75
N GLN A 3 -1.49 0.31 -1.31
CA GLN A 3 -0.95 -1.06 -1.17
C GLN A 3 0.40 -1.01 -0.49
N HIS A 4 0.62 -1.89 0.49
CA HIS A 4 1.94 -2.07 1.05
C HIS A 4 2.82 -2.82 0.03
N ALA A 5 4.04 -2.32 -0.22
CA ALA A 5 4.90 -2.83 -1.29
C ALA A 5 5.21 -4.33 -1.16
N ARG A 6 5.36 -4.82 0.08
CA ARG A 6 5.54 -6.26 0.37
C ARG A 6 4.37 -7.10 -0.14
N ASP A 7 3.14 -6.63 0.03
CA ASP A 7 1.96 -7.41 -0.34
C ASP A 7 1.73 -7.35 -1.84
N ALA A 8 1.95 -6.20 -2.47
CA ALA A 8 1.95 -6.10 -3.93
C ALA A 8 2.99 -7.06 -4.56
N ALA A 9 4.18 -7.18 -3.97
CA ALA A 9 5.20 -8.13 -4.43
C ALA A 9 4.77 -9.60 -4.23
N ARG A 10 4.11 -9.92 -3.12
CA ARG A 10 3.56 -11.27 -2.88
C ARG A 10 2.46 -11.63 -3.88
N GLN A 11 1.55 -10.70 -4.16
CA GLN A 11 0.49 -10.87 -5.15
C GLN A 11 1.08 -11.04 -6.56
N PHE A 12 2.09 -10.23 -6.90
CA PHE A 12 2.82 -10.38 -8.17
C PHE A 12 3.45 -11.77 -8.32
N LEU A 13 4.11 -12.27 -7.27
CA LEU A 13 4.72 -13.60 -7.29
C LEU A 13 3.67 -14.70 -7.44
N ALA A 14 2.56 -14.61 -6.69
CA ALA A 14 1.48 -15.58 -6.79
C ALA A 14 0.85 -15.60 -8.20
N CYS A 15 0.67 -14.42 -8.83
CA CYS A 15 0.24 -14.33 -10.22
C CYS A 15 1.23 -14.97 -11.19
N ALA A 16 2.54 -14.83 -10.96
CA ALA A 16 3.57 -15.43 -11.81
C ALA A 16 3.60 -16.97 -11.72
N GLU A 17 3.12 -17.53 -10.61
CA GLU A 17 3.03 -18.98 -10.37
C GLU A 17 1.66 -19.56 -10.74
N ALA A 18 0.63 -18.73 -10.89
CA ALA A 18 -0.72 -19.15 -11.21
C ALA A 18 -0.83 -19.66 -12.65
N ALA A 19 -1.48 -20.82 -12.80
CA ALA A 19 -1.89 -21.32 -14.11
C ALA A 19 -3.15 -20.56 -14.57
N VAL A 20 -2.97 -19.60 -15.46
CA VAL A 20 -4.07 -18.78 -16.00
C VAL A 20 -4.23 -18.98 -17.51
N GLU A 21 -5.47 -19.05 -17.98
CA GLU A 21 -5.77 -19.00 -19.41
C GLU A 21 -5.90 -17.54 -19.86
N GLY A 22 -5.17 -17.16 -20.92
CA GLY A 22 -5.18 -15.81 -21.45
C GLY A 22 -4.32 -14.83 -20.66
N ALA A 23 -4.75 -13.56 -20.63
CA ALA A 23 -4.04 -12.46 -19.97
C ALA A 23 -5.05 -11.51 -19.29
N PRO A 24 -5.72 -11.95 -18.21
CA PRO A 24 -6.68 -11.11 -17.51
C PRO A 24 -5.98 -9.91 -16.87
N VAL A 25 -6.64 -8.76 -16.89
CA VAL A 25 -6.23 -7.56 -16.16
C VAL A 25 -7.13 -7.45 -14.95
N LEU A 26 -6.53 -7.58 -13.76
CA LEU A 26 -7.24 -7.63 -12.48
C LEU A 26 -6.70 -6.55 -11.55
N ASP A 27 -7.58 -5.95 -10.74
CA ASP A 27 -7.17 -4.98 -9.73
C ASP A 27 -6.60 -5.71 -8.49
N LEU A 28 -5.64 -5.07 -7.81
CA LEU A 28 -5.12 -5.59 -6.54
C LEU A 28 -6.16 -5.53 -5.41
N GLY A 29 -7.10 -4.58 -5.51
CA GLY A 29 -8.12 -4.29 -4.51
C GLY A 29 -7.57 -3.99 -3.11
N GLY A 30 -8.44 -3.85 -2.13
CA GLY A 30 -8.05 -3.54 -0.75
C GLY A 30 -8.86 -2.39 -0.17
N PRO A 31 -8.55 -2.00 1.08
CA PRO A 31 -9.33 -0.99 1.77
C PRO A 31 -9.25 0.35 1.03
N VAL A 32 -10.41 1.00 0.89
CA VAL A 32 -10.48 2.41 0.50
C VAL A 32 -10.01 3.23 1.69
N VAL A 33 -8.95 3.99 1.46
CA VAL A 33 -8.27 4.81 2.47
C VAL A 33 -8.07 6.20 1.90
N THR A 34 -8.38 7.23 2.67
CA THR A 34 -8.17 8.62 2.29
C THR A 34 -6.75 9.09 2.62
N VAL A 35 -6.33 10.22 2.06
CA VAL A 35 -5.03 10.81 2.40
C VAL A 35 -5.02 11.28 3.86
N GLU A 36 -6.14 11.78 4.37
CA GLU A 36 -6.30 12.18 5.77
C GLU A 36 -6.09 11.00 6.72
N GLU A 37 -6.55 9.80 6.36
CA GLU A 37 -6.32 8.59 7.15
C GLU A 37 -4.85 8.17 7.16
N ILE A 38 -4.14 8.32 6.03
CA ILE A 38 -2.68 8.14 5.96
C ILE A 38 -1.98 9.15 6.88
N VAL A 39 -2.34 10.43 6.80
CA VAL A 39 -1.76 11.49 7.65
C VAL A 39 -2.02 11.21 9.12
N ALA A 40 -3.22 10.76 9.48
CA ALA A 40 -3.55 10.36 10.84
C ALA A 40 -2.67 9.19 11.32
N ALA A 41 -2.50 8.14 10.48
CA ALA A 41 -1.62 7.01 10.80
C ALA A 41 -0.15 7.44 10.96
N ILE A 42 0.34 8.38 10.14
CA ILE A 42 1.70 8.92 10.28
C ILE A 42 1.84 9.67 11.61
N ARG A 43 0.86 10.50 11.98
CA ARG A 43 0.89 11.27 13.25
C ARG A 43 0.83 10.39 14.49
N VAL A 44 0.32 9.17 14.41
CA VAL A 44 0.42 8.19 15.52
C VAL A 44 1.88 7.79 15.74
N GLU A 45 2.65 7.56 14.67
CA GLU A 45 4.05 7.11 14.72
C GLU A 45 5.06 8.27 14.89
N VAL A 46 4.68 9.48 14.44
CA VAL A 46 5.48 10.71 14.50
C VAL A 46 4.57 11.88 14.89
N PRO A 47 4.30 12.08 16.20
CA PRO A 47 3.36 13.10 16.69
C PRO A 47 3.71 14.53 16.25
N ASP A 48 4.99 14.84 16.14
CA ASP A 48 5.50 16.17 15.78
C ASP A 48 5.66 16.37 14.26
N ALA A 49 5.13 15.46 13.43
CA ALA A 49 5.22 15.58 11.98
C ALA A 49 4.38 16.75 11.44
N GLU A 50 5.03 17.69 10.79
CA GLU A 50 4.38 18.80 10.08
C GLU A 50 3.91 18.33 8.70
N ILE A 51 2.61 18.08 8.57
CA ILE A 51 1.98 17.58 7.33
C ILE A 51 0.72 18.38 7.03
N ALA A 52 0.63 18.91 5.81
CA ALA A 52 -0.58 19.53 5.24
C ALA A 52 -1.25 18.55 4.26
N CYS A 53 -2.59 18.57 4.21
CA CYS A 53 -3.40 17.79 3.29
C CYS A 53 -4.48 18.71 2.73
N GLU A 54 -4.40 19.02 1.44
CA GLU A 54 -5.25 20.00 0.76
C GLU A 54 -5.59 19.52 -0.66
N GLY A 55 -6.66 20.06 -1.23
CA GLY A 55 -7.09 19.77 -2.60
C GLY A 55 -8.26 18.78 -2.66
N ASP A 56 -8.87 18.71 -3.85
CA ASP A 56 -9.98 17.79 -4.12
C ASP A 56 -9.46 16.39 -4.48
N PRO A 57 -10.25 15.33 -4.22
CA PRO A 57 -9.94 13.99 -4.73
C PRO A 57 -9.73 13.99 -6.24
N LEU A 58 -8.77 13.19 -6.69
CA LEU A 58 -8.53 12.99 -8.11
C LEU A 58 -9.76 12.37 -8.80
N PRO A 59 -10.03 12.69 -10.08
CA PRO A 59 -11.22 12.23 -10.80
C PRO A 59 -11.11 10.78 -11.27
N PHE A 60 -10.67 9.88 -10.40
CA PHE A 60 -10.58 8.44 -10.64
C PHE A 60 -11.39 7.68 -9.59
N PRO A 61 -11.83 6.45 -9.89
CA PRO A 61 -12.50 5.60 -8.90
C PRO A 61 -11.65 5.44 -7.64
N ALA A 62 -12.27 5.60 -6.48
CA ALA A 62 -11.59 5.41 -5.19
C ALA A 62 -11.20 3.95 -4.94
N GLU A 63 -11.90 3.02 -5.61
CA GLU A 63 -11.81 1.58 -5.44
C GLU A 63 -11.61 0.84 -6.76
N GLY A 64 -10.79 -0.21 -6.71
CA GLY A 64 -10.74 -1.29 -7.69
C GLY A 64 -11.20 -2.60 -7.02
N ASP A 65 -11.79 -3.49 -7.81
CA ASP A 65 -12.35 -4.76 -7.32
C ASP A 65 -11.26 -5.84 -7.27
N GLY A 66 -10.81 -6.18 -6.06
CA GLY A 66 -9.81 -7.22 -5.82
C GLY A 66 -10.36 -8.64 -5.80
N GLY A 67 -11.70 -8.81 -5.76
CA GLY A 67 -12.31 -10.14 -5.64
C GLY A 67 -11.89 -11.13 -6.74
N PRO A 68 -11.84 -10.71 -8.02
CA PRO A 68 -11.33 -11.55 -9.10
C PRO A 68 -9.87 -11.98 -8.94
N LEU A 69 -9.01 -11.12 -8.39
CA LEU A 69 -7.61 -11.47 -8.11
C LEU A 69 -7.54 -12.47 -6.96
N ASP A 70 -8.24 -12.19 -5.86
CA ASP A 70 -8.28 -13.05 -4.67
C ASP A 70 -8.83 -14.45 -5.03
N ALA A 71 -9.73 -14.55 -6.01
CA ALA A 71 -10.22 -15.83 -6.53
C ALA A 71 -9.20 -16.57 -7.41
N LEU A 72 -8.27 -15.86 -8.07
CA LEU A 72 -7.26 -16.44 -8.95
C LEU A 72 -6.05 -16.98 -8.17
N ILE A 73 -5.58 -16.24 -7.16
CA ILE A 73 -4.32 -16.52 -6.44
C ILE A 73 -4.52 -16.92 -4.97
N ASP A 74 -5.78 -17.13 -4.55
CA ASP A 74 -6.23 -17.19 -3.17
C ASP A 74 -5.99 -15.86 -2.41
N ASP A 75 -6.82 -15.56 -1.40
CA ASP A 75 -6.59 -14.39 -0.55
C ASP A 75 -5.35 -14.61 0.32
N ILE A 76 -4.24 -13.99 -0.09
CA ILE A 76 -2.95 -14.03 0.64
C ILE A 76 -2.81 -12.91 1.68
N GLY A 77 -3.88 -12.15 1.94
CA GLY A 77 -3.95 -11.10 2.94
C GLY A 77 -3.34 -9.77 2.50
N ARG A 78 -3.73 -8.71 3.22
CA ARG A 78 -3.28 -7.33 3.02
C ARG A 78 -2.86 -6.71 4.35
N THR A 79 -1.72 -6.03 4.39
CA THR A 79 -1.19 -5.37 5.59
C THR A 79 -2.14 -4.21 5.98
N PRO A 80 -2.61 -4.13 7.24
CA PRO A 80 -3.44 -3.02 7.70
C PRO A 80 -2.73 -1.67 7.56
N LEU A 81 -3.48 -0.60 7.33
CA LEU A 81 -2.95 0.75 7.12
C LEU A 81 -1.92 1.17 8.19
N ALA A 82 -2.30 1.06 9.46
CA ALA A 82 -1.45 1.46 10.59
C ALA A 82 -0.14 0.64 10.65
N GLU A 83 -0.22 -0.66 10.33
CA GLU A 83 0.96 -1.52 10.28
C GLU A 83 1.87 -1.14 9.11
N GLY A 84 1.31 -0.96 7.91
CA GLY A 84 2.08 -0.59 6.73
C GLY A 84 2.77 0.78 6.88
N VAL A 85 2.10 1.76 7.48
CA VAL A 85 2.71 3.08 7.80
C VAL A 85 3.86 2.92 8.79
N ARG A 86 3.65 2.19 9.89
CA ARG A 86 4.67 1.92 10.90
C ARG A 86 5.89 1.20 10.31
N GLU A 87 5.68 0.13 9.54
CA GLU A 87 6.75 -0.61 8.88
C GLU A 87 7.52 0.27 7.90
N SER A 88 6.82 1.09 7.11
CA SER A 88 7.45 2.03 6.16
C SER A 88 8.31 3.08 6.87
N ILE A 89 7.81 3.70 7.95
CA ILE A 89 8.57 4.67 8.74
C ILE A 89 9.81 4.03 9.36
N ALA A 90 9.68 2.82 9.92
CA ALA A 90 10.80 2.08 10.48
C ALA A 90 11.87 1.78 9.41
N ALA A 91 11.46 1.37 8.20
CA ALA A 91 12.37 1.11 7.09
C ALA A 91 13.14 2.38 6.66
N PHE A 92 12.46 3.53 6.51
CA PHE A 92 13.15 4.78 6.17
C PHE A 92 14.12 5.25 7.26
N ARG A 93 13.76 5.09 8.55
CA ARG A 93 14.67 5.38 9.67
C ARG A 93 15.94 4.52 9.62
N ASP A 94 15.81 3.22 9.34
CA ASP A 94 16.96 2.31 9.16
C ASP A 94 17.84 2.72 7.96
N LEU A 95 17.22 3.00 6.81
CA LEU A 95 17.93 3.40 5.60
C LEU A 95 18.71 4.71 5.80
N LEU A 96 18.13 5.69 6.50
CA LEU A 96 18.79 6.94 6.87
C LEU A 96 19.98 6.68 7.80
N ALA A 97 19.79 5.87 8.85
CA ALA A 97 20.86 5.53 9.79
C ALA A 97 22.05 4.83 9.11
N ARG A 98 21.78 4.07 8.05
CA ARG A 98 22.79 3.37 7.23
C ARG A 98 23.37 4.21 6.10
N GLY A 99 22.88 5.44 5.89
CA GLY A 99 23.29 6.32 4.80
C GLY A 99 22.95 5.78 3.41
N LEU A 100 21.90 4.97 3.30
CA LEU A 100 21.44 4.40 2.01
C LEU A 100 20.41 5.29 1.31
N VAL A 101 19.83 6.24 2.04
CA VAL A 101 19.00 7.34 1.53
C VAL A 101 19.41 8.62 2.25
N ALA A 102 19.12 9.77 1.65
CA ALA A 102 19.31 11.09 2.26
C ALA A 102 17.97 11.82 2.32
N VAL A 103 17.88 12.78 3.24
CA VAL A 103 16.85 13.82 3.20
C VAL A 103 17.43 14.94 2.35
N ASP A 104 16.81 15.23 1.21
CA ASP A 104 17.17 16.36 0.34
C ASP A 104 16.79 17.71 0.98
#